data_AF-A0A957JYX5-F1
#
_entry.id   AF-A0A957JYX5-F1
#
_cell.length_a   1.000
_cell.length_b   1.000
_cell.length_c   1.000
_cell.angle_alpha   90.00
_cell.angle_beta   90.00
_cell.angle_gamma   90.00
#
_symmetry.space_group_name_H-M   'P 1'
#
loop_
_entity.id
_entity.type
_entity.pdbx_description
1 polymer ?
#
loop_
_entity_poly.entity_id
_entity_poly.type
_entity_poly.pdbx_seq_one_letter_code
_entity_poly.pdbx_strand_id
1 'polypeptide(L)'
;MSSPLCTVWILGDQLLAQHPALAAARAITTPERICILLIESRARLQKHPYQRKKLVLLLSAMRHYGAELAAQGYQVDYQQAATFAAGLRQHVAAVAPDRLLTMAASSYEGRQWQQERLSTVIDRPVTILPNNQFLVGRYNPIPQPEPGKRYVMEHFYRAMRRHFAILLTPDGEPAGGQWNFDKENRQPLPADREPPADPSFPPDELTRQVMMEVAALPAGTGAVDQFAYAVTRADALAAFRQFRQERLADFGPYEDAITERSHTLYHSVLSLYLNLGLLEPLELIEAVVADYEAGEAPLNSVEGFVRQILGWREFMYWQYWRQMPGMTSQNAWAA
;
A
#
# COMPACT_ATOMS: atom_id res chain seq x y z
N MET A 1 0.69 25.34 29.17
CA MET A 1 -0.27 25.39 28.05
C MET A 1 -0.99 24.05 28.02
N SER A 2 -2.31 24.02 27.84
CA SER A 2 -3.06 22.75 27.73
C SER A 2 -2.61 22.00 26.48
N SER A 3 -2.48 20.67 26.53
CA SER A 3 -2.10 19.85 25.38
C SER A 3 -3.15 20.00 24.25
N PRO A 4 -2.77 20.19 22.98
CA PRO A 4 -3.72 20.47 21.90
C PRO A 4 -4.60 19.26 21.55
N LEU A 5 -5.84 19.49 21.15
CA LEU A 5 -6.74 18.49 20.59
C LEU A 5 -6.35 18.30 19.13
N CYS A 6 -5.80 17.13 18.82
CA CYS A 6 -5.32 16.83 17.48
C CYS A 6 -6.27 15.85 16.80
N THR A 7 -6.68 16.19 15.58
CA THR A 7 -7.27 15.22 14.66
C THR A 7 -6.19 14.60 13.81
N VAL A 8 -6.17 13.27 13.70
CA VAL A 8 -5.35 12.54 12.74
C VAL A 8 -6.26 11.99 11.66
N TRP A 9 -6.23 12.62 10.47
CA TRP A 9 -7.00 12.12 9.33
C TRP A 9 -6.20 11.06 8.57
N ILE A 10 -6.79 9.87 8.42
CA ILE A 10 -6.19 8.71 7.76
C ILE A 10 -7.00 8.38 6.51
N LEU A 11 -6.33 8.28 5.36
CA LEU A 11 -6.96 7.88 4.10
C LEU A 11 -7.06 6.35 3.99
N GLY A 12 -7.99 5.86 3.15
CA GLY A 12 -8.24 4.42 3.04
C GLY A 12 -7.08 3.59 2.50
N ASP A 13 -6.09 4.22 1.86
CA ASP A 13 -4.85 3.61 1.42
C ASP A 13 -3.69 3.82 2.41
N GLN A 14 -3.95 4.19 3.66
CA GLN A 14 -2.95 4.58 4.67
C GLN A 14 -3.12 3.82 5.99
N LEU A 15 -3.55 2.56 5.94
CA LEU A 15 -3.88 1.73 7.10
C LEU A 15 -2.63 1.10 7.75
N LEU A 16 -1.66 1.97 8.06
CA LEU A 16 -0.33 1.60 8.54
C LEU A 16 -0.32 1.30 10.04
N ALA A 17 0.36 0.22 10.44
CA ALA A 17 0.60 -0.08 11.86
C ALA A 17 1.28 1.09 12.58
N GLN A 18 2.24 1.75 11.93
CA GLN A 18 2.91 2.96 12.42
C GLN A 18 2.62 4.16 11.52
N HIS A 19 1.40 4.72 11.63
CA HIS A 19 1.01 5.87 10.83
C HIS A 19 1.77 7.16 11.23
N PRO A 20 2.45 7.86 10.30
CA PRO A 20 3.35 8.98 10.65
C PRO A 20 2.61 10.18 11.23
N ALA A 21 1.37 10.46 10.80
CA ALA A 21 0.59 11.54 11.38
C ALA A 21 0.13 11.22 12.81
N LEU A 22 -0.07 9.93 13.14
CA LEU A 22 -0.40 9.48 14.49
C LEU A 22 0.83 9.58 15.41
N ALA A 23 2.00 9.16 14.93
CA ALA A 23 3.27 9.34 15.63
C ALA A 23 3.56 10.82 15.92
N ALA A 24 3.37 11.70 14.92
CA ALA A 24 3.54 13.14 15.09
C ALA A 24 2.56 13.74 16.11
N ALA A 25 1.31 13.28 16.14
CA ALA A 25 0.32 13.71 17.13
C ALA A 25 0.73 13.27 18.55
N ARG A 26 1.18 12.01 18.73
CA ARG A 26 1.66 11.49 20.04
C ARG A 26 2.88 12.23 20.57
N ALA A 27 3.68 12.86 19.70
CA ALA A 27 4.83 13.65 20.11
C ALA A 27 4.44 15.02 20.70
N ILE A 28 3.22 15.50 20.49
CA ILE A 28 2.78 16.84 20.90
C ILE A 28 1.57 16.85 21.84
N THR A 29 0.89 15.71 22.02
CA THR A 29 -0.29 15.60 22.89
C THR A 29 -0.47 14.17 23.42
N THR A 30 -1.39 13.97 24.37
CA THR A 30 -1.68 12.65 24.96
C THR A 30 -2.69 11.86 24.11
N PRO A 31 -2.75 10.51 24.20
CA PRO A 31 -3.69 9.70 23.42
C PRO A 31 -5.17 10.14 23.53
N GLU A 32 -5.60 10.59 24.71
CA GLU A 32 -6.98 11.05 24.98
C GLU A 32 -7.31 12.37 24.29
N ARG A 33 -6.28 13.09 23.84
CA ARG A 33 -6.36 14.35 23.07
C ARG A 33 -6.14 14.12 21.57
N ILE A 34 -6.16 12.86 21.12
CA ILE A 34 -6.07 12.47 19.71
C ILE A 34 -7.39 11.87 19.27
N CYS A 35 -8.01 12.47 18.25
CA CYS A 35 -9.15 11.91 17.55
C CYS A 35 -8.72 11.42 16.17
N ILE A 36 -8.93 10.15 15.86
CA ILE A 36 -8.69 9.58 14.54
C ILE A 36 -9.91 9.84 13.68
N LEU A 37 -9.71 10.35 12.46
CA LEU A 37 -10.76 10.55 11.48
C LEU A 37 -10.56 9.62 10.28
N LEU A 38 -11.59 8.85 9.95
CA LEU A 38 -11.70 8.03 8.74
C LEU A 38 -12.99 8.42 8.01
N ILE A 39 -12.91 8.59 6.68
CA ILE A 39 -14.06 9.05 5.89
C ILE A 39 -14.28 8.14 4.67
N GLU A 40 -15.45 7.54 4.57
CA GLU A 40 -15.98 6.93 3.35
C GLU A 40 -16.71 7.99 2.51
N SER A 41 -16.08 8.43 1.42
CA SER A 41 -16.65 9.47 0.54
C SER A 41 -17.49 8.83 -0.58
N ARG A 42 -18.81 9.06 -0.58
CA ARG A 42 -19.72 8.57 -1.63
C ARG A 42 -19.32 9.03 -3.02
N ALA A 43 -18.96 10.31 -3.17
CA ALA A 43 -18.46 10.85 -4.44
C ALA A 43 -17.17 10.15 -4.90
N ARG A 44 -16.30 9.74 -3.95
CA ARG A 44 -15.10 8.99 -4.30
C ARG A 44 -15.45 7.58 -4.77
N LEU A 45 -16.36 6.87 -4.10
CA LEU A 45 -16.79 5.52 -4.48
C LEU A 45 -17.46 5.48 -5.86
N GLN A 46 -18.02 6.61 -6.33
CA GLN A 46 -18.71 6.74 -7.60
C GLN A 46 -17.89 7.44 -8.69
N LYS A 47 -16.63 7.84 -8.42
CA LYS A 47 -15.79 8.58 -9.39
C LYS A 47 -15.55 7.77 -10.67
N HIS A 48 -15.42 6.45 -10.55
CA HIS A 48 -15.18 5.52 -11.64
C HIS A 48 -15.98 4.23 -11.42
N PRO A 49 -16.20 3.40 -12.46
CA PRO A 49 -16.82 2.09 -12.31
C PRO A 49 -15.85 1.08 -11.68
N TYR A 50 -15.50 1.29 -10.41
CA TYR A 50 -14.55 0.46 -9.68
C TYR A 50 -15.03 -0.99 -9.59
N GLN A 51 -14.06 -1.90 -9.55
CA GLN A 51 -14.33 -3.31 -9.31
C GLN A 51 -14.91 -3.49 -7.90
N ARG A 52 -15.99 -4.28 -7.76
CA ARG A 52 -16.74 -4.38 -6.48
C ARG A 52 -15.92 -4.97 -5.34
N LYS A 53 -15.16 -6.05 -5.55
CA LYS A 53 -14.22 -6.60 -4.54
C LYS A 53 -13.17 -5.58 -4.09
N LYS A 54 -12.69 -4.67 -4.97
CA LYS A 54 -11.79 -3.57 -4.58
C LYS A 54 -12.48 -2.63 -3.58
N LEU A 55 -13.75 -2.30 -3.81
CA LEU A 55 -14.51 -1.46 -2.87
C LEU A 55 -14.74 -2.20 -1.55
N VAL A 56 -15.10 -3.48 -1.59
CA VAL A 56 -15.24 -4.32 -0.39
C VAL A 56 -13.95 -4.34 0.42
N LEU A 57 -12.82 -4.63 -0.24
CA LEU A 57 -11.50 -4.66 0.38
C LEU A 57 -11.17 -3.32 1.06
N LEU A 58 -11.30 -2.21 0.33
CA LEU A 58 -10.96 -0.88 0.84
C LEU A 58 -11.83 -0.50 2.04
N LEU A 59 -13.15 -0.62 1.91
CA LEU A 59 -14.09 -0.20 2.96
C LEU A 59 -14.02 -1.12 4.18
N SER A 60 -13.95 -2.45 3.96
CA SER A 60 -13.81 -3.39 5.07
C SER A 60 -12.50 -3.16 5.82
N ALA A 61 -11.37 -3.01 5.12
CA ALA A 61 -10.09 -2.75 5.76
C ALA A 61 -10.09 -1.42 6.55
N MET A 62 -10.71 -0.36 6.02
CA MET A 62 -10.87 0.90 6.74
C MET A 62 -11.67 0.74 8.03
N ARG A 63 -12.80 0.02 8.00
CA ARG A 63 -13.64 -0.20 9.20
C ARG A 63 -12.92 -1.05 10.25
N HIS A 64 -12.24 -2.11 9.83
CA HIS A 64 -11.42 -2.94 10.73
C HIS A 64 -10.29 -2.14 11.36
N TYR A 65 -9.58 -1.34 10.57
CA TYR A 65 -8.50 -0.48 11.07
C TYR A 65 -9.01 0.60 12.05
N GLY A 66 -10.18 1.17 11.78
CA GLY A 66 -10.85 2.06 12.74
C GLY A 66 -11.20 1.37 14.05
N ALA A 67 -11.74 0.15 14.00
CA ALA A 67 -12.03 -0.65 15.19
C ALA A 67 -10.75 -1.03 15.97
N GLU A 68 -9.66 -1.36 15.26
CA GLU A 68 -8.35 -1.64 15.86
C GLU A 68 -7.81 -0.43 16.63
N LEU A 69 -7.84 0.75 16.03
CA LEU A 69 -7.41 1.99 16.70
C LEU A 69 -8.31 2.36 17.89
N ALA A 70 -9.61 2.11 17.81
CA ALA A 70 -10.50 2.30 18.94
C ALA A 70 -10.17 1.35 20.10
N ALA A 71 -9.85 0.08 19.80
CA ALA A 71 -9.41 -0.90 20.80
C ALA A 71 -8.05 -0.53 21.44
N GLN A 72 -7.22 0.24 20.73
CA GLN A 72 -5.98 0.83 21.27
C GLN A 72 -6.23 2.08 22.16
N GLY A 73 -7.48 2.48 22.36
CA GLY A 73 -7.88 3.58 23.25
C GLY A 73 -7.99 4.95 22.58
N TYR A 74 -7.88 5.04 21.26
CA TYR A 74 -8.12 6.29 20.55
C TYR A 74 -9.61 6.59 20.40
N GLN A 75 -9.98 7.87 20.46
CA GLN A 75 -11.28 8.31 19.95
C GLN A 75 -11.25 8.16 18.42
N VAL A 76 -12.22 7.45 17.85
CA VAL A 76 -12.34 7.27 16.39
C VAL A 76 -13.66 7.86 15.91
N ASP A 77 -13.55 8.86 15.04
CA ASP A 77 -14.66 9.40 14.27
C ASP A 77 -14.64 8.77 12.87
N TYR A 78 -15.51 7.77 12.67
CA TYR A 78 -15.66 7.08 11.39
C TYR A 78 -16.91 7.59 10.68
N GLN A 79 -16.73 8.28 9.55
CA GLN A 79 -17.83 8.94 8.85
C GLN A 79 -18.09 8.34 7.47
N GLN A 80 -19.37 8.19 7.13
CA GLN A 80 -19.81 8.10 5.74
C GLN A 80 -20.34 9.47 5.31
N ALA A 81 -19.76 10.07 4.27
CA ALA A 81 -20.09 11.42 3.85
C ALA A 81 -20.27 11.54 2.33
N ALA A 82 -20.97 12.58 1.89
CA ALA A 82 -21.14 12.85 0.46
C ALA A 82 -19.79 13.08 -0.25
N THR A 83 -18.89 13.82 0.39
CA THR A 83 -17.52 14.09 -0.08
C THR A 83 -16.56 14.11 1.12
N PHE A 84 -15.25 14.01 0.87
CA PHE A 84 -14.24 14.20 1.91
C PHE A 84 -14.37 15.57 2.59
N ALA A 85 -14.60 16.64 1.83
CA ALA A 85 -14.75 17.99 2.38
C ALA A 85 -16.00 18.12 3.28
N ALA A 86 -17.09 17.42 2.95
CA ALA A 86 -18.28 17.38 3.80
C ALA A 86 -18.01 16.66 5.13
N GLY A 87 -17.37 15.48 5.08
CA GLY A 87 -17.02 14.74 6.29
C GLY A 87 -16.02 15.50 7.18
N LEU A 88 -15.02 16.15 6.58
CA LEU A 88 -14.08 17.02 7.31
C LEU A 88 -14.80 18.17 8.03
N ARG A 89 -15.75 18.85 7.38
CA ARG A 89 -16.53 19.92 8.03
C ARG A 89 -17.44 19.40 9.14
N GLN A 90 -18.08 18.25 8.92
CA GLN A 90 -18.89 17.58 9.95
C GLN A 90 -18.05 17.23 11.18
N HIS A 91 -16.87 16.64 10.96
CA HIS A 91 -15.91 16.34 12.01
C HIS A 91 -15.48 17.61 12.78
N VAL A 92 -15.09 18.67 12.07
CA VAL A 92 -14.66 19.92 12.72
C VAL A 92 -15.79 20.54 13.56
N ALA A 93 -17.02 20.49 13.08
CA ALA A 93 -18.18 20.98 13.83
C ALA A 93 -18.46 20.16 15.10
N ALA A 94 -18.23 18.85 15.06
CA ALA A 94 -18.50 17.95 16.18
C ALA A 94 -17.36 17.90 17.22
N VAL A 95 -16.10 17.86 16.76
CA VAL A 95 -14.91 17.63 17.58
C VAL A 95 -14.20 18.93 17.94
N ALA A 96 -14.31 19.96 17.09
CA ALA A 96 -13.62 21.25 17.23
C ALA A 96 -12.11 21.11 17.53
N PRO A 97 -11.33 20.39 16.68
CA PRO A 97 -9.91 20.17 16.94
C PRO A 97 -9.09 21.46 16.84
N ASP A 98 -8.01 21.55 17.62
CA ASP A 98 -7.06 22.66 17.56
C ASP A 98 -6.22 22.60 16.26
N ARG A 99 -6.01 21.40 15.72
CA ARG A 99 -5.29 21.15 14.47
C ARG A 99 -5.57 19.78 13.87
N LEU A 100 -5.23 19.62 12.59
CA LEU A 100 -5.28 18.36 11.87
C LEU A 100 -3.90 17.94 11.38
N LEU A 101 -3.57 16.67 11.57
CA LEU A 101 -2.39 16.01 11.01
C LEU A 101 -2.85 14.94 10.02
N THR A 102 -2.20 14.83 8.87
CA THR A 102 -2.50 13.80 7.86
C THR A 102 -1.22 13.38 7.15
N MET A 103 -1.18 12.16 6.63
CA MET A 103 -0.13 11.77 5.69
C MET A 103 -0.49 12.25 4.28
N ALA A 104 0.53 12.67 3.51
CA ALA A 104 0.36 13.09 2.14
C ALA A 104 -0.26 11.96 1.30
N ALA A 105 -1.28 12.31 0.51
CA ALA A 105 -1.93 11.38 -0.41
C ALA A 105 -0.93 10.81 -1.42
N SER A 106 -1.18 9.57 -1.82
CA SER A 106 -0.39 8.83 -2.82
C SER A 106 -0.68 9.28 -4.25
N SER A 107 -1.78 10.00 -4.48
CA SER A 107 -2.15 10.58 -5.77
C SER A 107 -1.82 12.06 -5.86
N TYR A 108 -1.40 12.51 -7.05
CA TYR A 108 -1.07 13.89 -7.38
C TYR A 108 -2.23 14.85 -7.09
N GLU A 109 -3.41 14.60 -7.66
CA GLU A 109 -4.60 15.43 -7.43
C GLU A 109 -4.97 15.49 -5.93
N GLY A 110 -4.93 14.36 -5.24
CA GLY A 110 -5.23 14.30 -3.81
C GLY A 110 -4.22 15.09 -2.98
N ARG A 111 -2.93 15.02 -3.32
CA ARG A 111 -1.86 15.73 -2.62
C ARG A 111 -1.94 17.24 -2.86
N GLN A 112 -2.18 17.67 -4.11
CA GLN A 112 -2.41 19.08 -4.43
C GLN A 112 -3.63 19.61 -3.67
N TRP A 113 -4.74 18.86 -3.67
CA TRP A 113 -5.92 19.25 -2.90
C TRP A 113 -5.63 19.37 -1.39
N GLN A 114 -4.88 18.44 -0.81
CA GLN A 114 -4.46 18.55 0.60
C GLN A 114 -3.65 19.83 0.84
N GLN A 115 -2.68 20.14 -0.02
CA GLN A 115 -1.78 21.29 0.12
C GLN A 115 -2.49 22.63 -0.07
N GLU A 116 -3.41 22.72 -1.02
CA GLU A 116 -4.01 23.98 -1.44
C GLU A 116 -5.34 24.30 -0.73
N ARG A 117 -6.09 23.27 -0.32
CA ARG A 117 -7.50 23.43 0.09
C ARG A 117 -7.80 22.96 1.50
N LEU A 118 -7.02 22.02 2.06
CA LEU A 118 -7.39 21.35 3.31
C LEU A 118 -7.51 22.34 4.48
N SER A 119 -6.55 23.24 4.65
CA SER A 119 -6.56 24.24 5.73
C SER A 119 -7.78 25.15 5.64
N THR A 120 -8.15 25.60 4.44
CA THR A 120 -9.34 26.41 4.19
C THR A 120 -10.64 25.63 4.43
N VAL A 121 -10.67 24.33 4.08
CA VAL A 121 -11.85 23.48 4.27
C VAL A 121 -12.16 23.26 5.75
N ILE A 122 -11.13 23.15 6.59
CA ILE A 122 -11.31 22.90 8.03
C ILE A 122 -11.22 24.15 8.91
N ASP A 123 -10.73 25.26 8.37
CA ASP A 123 -10.46 26.51 9.11
C ASP A 123 -9.60 26.29 10.38
N ARG A 124 -8.57 25.46 10.25
CA ARG A 124 -7.64 25.08 11.33
C ARG A 124 -6.23 24.85 10.76
N PRO A 125 -5.17 24.94 11.60
CA PRO A 125 -3.83 24.54 11.21
C PRO A 125 -3.78 23.08 10.74
N VAL A 126 -3.10 22.84 9.63
CA VAL A 126 -2.90 21.51 9.03
C VAL A 126 -1.41 21.20 8.97
N THR A 127 -1.03 20.00 9.38
CA THR A 127 0.31 19.44 9.13
C THR A 127 0.18 18.24 8.18
N ILE A 128 0.79 18.33 7.01
CA ILE A 128 0.85 17.23 6.03
C ILE A 128 2.22 16.59 6.12
N LEU A 129 2.26 15.34 6.59
CA LEU A 129 3.48 14.56 6.75
C LEU A 129 3.84 13.85 5.43
N PRO A 130 5.13 13.61 5.14
CA PRO A 130 5.54 12.81 3.99
C PRO A 130 4.86 11.43 3.95
N ASN A 131 4.57 10.94 2.75
CA ASN A 131 4.09 9.57 2.58
C ASN A 131 5.24 8.57 2.76
N ASN A 132 5.17 7.75 3.81
CA ASN A 132 6.23 6.80 4.19
C ASN A 132 5.95 5.34 3.79
N GLN A 133 4.92 5.08 2.97
CA GLN A 133 4.61 3.75 2.41
C GLN A 133 5.59 3.29 1.32
N PHE A 134 6.43 4.22 0.85
CA PHE A 134 7.41 4.02 -0.21
C PHE A 134 8.80 4.29 0.35
N LEU A 135 9.70 3.33 0.17
CA LEU A 135 11.09 3.43 0.63
C LEU A 135 11.86 4.54 -0.09
N VAL A 136 11.46 4.91 -1.31
CA VAL A 136 12.04 6.06 -2.02
C VAL A 136 11.77 7.40 -1.31
N GLY A 137 10.76 7.45 -0.43
CA GLY A 137 10.52 8.59 0.46
C GLY A 137 11.52 8.68 1.63
N ARG A 138 12.18 7.58 1.99
CA ARG A 138 13.26 7.52 3.00
C ARG A 138 14.63 7.75 2.35
N TYR A 139 14.83 7.19 1.16
CA TYR A 139 16.03 7.38 0.36
C TYR A 139 15.70 7.47 -1.12
N ASN A 140 15.93 8.64 -1.72
CA ASN A 140 15.80 8.83 -3.15
C ASN A 140 17.19 8.76 -3.81
N PRO A 141 17.51 7.70 -4.58
CA PRO A 141 18.81 7.59 -5.25
C PRO A 141 19.00 8.62 -6.38
N ILE A 142 17.93 9.30 -6.79
CA ILE A 142 17.92 10.29 -7.86
C ILE A 142 17.13 11.52 -7.38
N PRO A 143 17.67 12.30 -6.44
CA PRO A 143 16.97 13.45 -5.84
C PRO A 143 16.78 14.61 -6.80
N GLN A 144 17.65 14.73 -7.81
CA GLN A 144 17.65 15.80 -8.80
C GLN A 144 17.64 15.20 -10.20
N PRO A 145 16.50 14.73 -10.70
CA PRO A 145 16.44 14.19 -12.04
C PRO A 145 16.65 15.30 -13.09
N GLU A 146 17.63 15.10 -13.96
CA GLU A 146 17.85 15.88 -15.18
C GLU A 146 16.61 15.82 -16.10
N PRO A 147 16.14 16.99 -16.61
CA PRO A 147 15.09 17.06 -17.63
C PRO A 147 15.47 16.26 -18.88
N GLY A 148 14.50 15.55 -19.49
CA GLY A 148 14.72 14.78 -20.72
C GLY A 148 15.54 13.49 -20.57
N LYS A 149 16.26 13.30 -19.47
CA LYS A 149 17.03 12.07 -19.23
C LYS A 149 16.12 10.85 -19.04
N ARG A 150 16.49 9.74 -19.70
CA ARG A 150 15.89 8.43 -19.49
C ARG A 150 16.52 7.78 -18.25
N TYR A 151 15.68 7.29 -17.35
CA TYR A 151 16.09 6.56 -16.16
C TYR A 151 15.73 5.09 -16.33
N VAL A 152 16.65 4.22 -15.89
CA VAL A 152 16.53 2.76 -16.02
C VAL A 152 16.31 2.17 -14.62
N MET A 153 15.29 1.32 -14.48
CA MET A 153 14.91 0.70 -13.21
C MET A 153 16.10 -0.04 -12.58
N GLU A 154 16.90 -0.75 -13.37
CA GLU A 154 18.04 -1.50 -12.86
C GLU A 154 19.04 -0.64 -12.08
N HIS A 155 19.42 0.54 -12.58
CA HIS A 155 20.34 1.42 -11.86
C HIS A 155 19.72 1.95 -10.56
N PHE A 156 18.42 2.29 -10.59
CA PHE A 156 17.67 2.69 -9.41
C PHE A 156 17.65 1.57 -8.36
N TYR A 157 17.33 0.34 -8.77
CA TYR A 157 17.28 -0.83 -7.91
C TYR A 157 18.64 -1.17 -7.28
N ARG A 158 19.74 -1.12 -8.05
CA ARG A 158 21.10 -1.32 -7.49
C ARG A 158 21.42 -0.28 -6.40
N ALA A 159 21.05 0.98 -6.61
CA ALA A 159 21.26 2.03 -5.61
C ALA A 159 20.40 1.81 -4.35
N MET A 160 19.14 1.41 -4.51
CA MET A 160 18.26 1.05 -3.39
C MET A 160 18.81 -0.13 -2.60
N ARG A 161 19.25 -1.21 -3.28
CA ARG A 161 19.87 -2.37 -2.62
C ARG A 161 21.11 -2.00 -1.81
N ARG A 162 21.99 -1.16 -2.36
CA ARG A 162 23.16 -0.63 -1.64
C ARG A 162 22.78 0.16 -0.40
N HIS A 163 21.80 1.05 -0.52
CA HIS A 163 21.38 1.87 0.61
C HIS A 163 20.76 1.06 1.75
N PHE A 164 19.87 0.11 1.42
CA PHE A 164 19.18 -0.73 2.39
C PHE A 164 19.94 -2.01 2.75
N ALA A 165 21.17 -2.18 2.26
CA ALA A 165 22.01 -3.37 2.47
C ALA A 165 21.30 -4.71 2.13
N ILE A 166 20.50 -4.75 1.06
CA ILE A 166 19.68 -5.91 0.70
C ILE A 166 20.42 -6.84 -0.26
N LEU A 167 20.52 -8.13 0.13
CA LEU A 167 21.15 -9.22 -0.64
C LEU A 167 22.63 -8.93 -1.00
N LEU A 168 23.37 -8.22 -0.16
CA LEU A 168 24.80 -7.91 -0.41
C LEU A 168 25.71 -8.82 0.41
N THR A 169 26.88 -9.13 -0.12
CA THR A 169 27.97 -9.75 0.64
C THR A 169 28.59 -8.73 1.61
N PRO A 170 29.38 -9.17 2.60
CA PRO A 170 30.08 -8.27 3.52
C PRO A 170 30.97 -7.23 2.82
N ASP A 171 31.51 -7.56 1.64
CA ASP A 171 32.35 -6.68 0.83
C ASP A 171 31.54 -5.67 -0.03
N GLY A 172 30.20 -5.71 0.05
CA GLY A 172 29.31 -4.81 -0.68
C GLY A 172 28.96 -5.24 -2.11
N GLU A 173 29.36 -6.44 -2.51
CA GLU A 173 29.01 -7.05 -3.81
C GLU A 173 27.64 -7.74 -3.75
N PRO A 174 26.94 -7.92 -4.87
CA PRO A 174 25.65 -8.61 -4.85
C PRO A 174 25.82 -10.11 -4.51
N ALA A 175 24.95 -10.63 -3.65
CA ALA A 175 24.83 -12.07 -3.39
C ALA A 175 24.69 -12.85 -4.70
N GLY A 176 25.39 -13.98 -4.80
CA GLY A 176 25.46 -14.79 -6.03
C GLY A 176 26.22 -14.14 -7.19
N GLY A 177 26.91 -13.01 -6.97
CA GLY A 177 27.77 -12.35 -7.95
C GLY A 177 27.02 -11.59 -9.05
N GLN A 178 25.69 -11.52 -9.00
CA GLN A 178 24.86 -10.85 -10.01
C GLN A 178 23.78 -9.99 -9.36
N TRP A 179 23.47 -8.85 -9.98
CA TRP A 179 22.45 -7.93 -9.45
C TRP A 179 21.03 -8.38 -9.73
N ASN A 180 20.82 -9.24 -10.72
CA ASN A 180 19.52 -9.64 -11.23
C ASN A 180 19.58 -11.06 -11.81
N PHE A 181 18.62 -11.92 -11.44
CA PHE A 181 18.51 -13.31 -11.90
C PHE A 181 17.31 -13.54 -12.86
N ASP A 182 16.74 -12.49 -13.47
CA ASP A 182 15.56 -12.51 -14.36
C ASP A 182 15.62 -13.56 -15.49
N LYS A 183 16.83 -13.87 -15.98
CA LYS A 183 17.01 -14.88 -17.04
C LYS A 183 16.64 -16.29 -16.57
N GLU A 184 16.72 -16.56 -15.27
CA GLU A 184 16.40 -17.85 -14.67
C GLU A 184 14.89 -18.00 -14.37
N ASN A 185 14.12 -16.91 -14.49
CA ASN A 185 12.73 -16.80 -14.06
C ASN A 185 11.69 -17.00 -15.18
N ARG A 186 12.03 -17.81 -16.20
CA ARG A 186 11.24 -17.95 -17.44
C ARG A 186 10.90 -19.39 -17.78
N GLN A 187 10.85 -20.26 -16.79
CA GLN A 187 10.55 -21.67 -17.01
C GLN A 187 9.04 -21.85 -17.27
N PRO A 188 8.65 -22.74 -18.21
CA PRO A 188 7.25 -23.13 -18.33
C PRO A 188 6.83 -23.93 -17.10
N LEU A 189 5.56 -23.82 -16.69
CA LEU A 189 5.01 -24.67 -15.63
C LEU A 189 4.93 -26.13 -16.12
N PRO A 190 5.58 -27.10 -15.45
CA PRO A 190 5.48 -28.51 -15.79
C PRO A 190 4.05 -29.05 -15.67
N ALA A 191 3.70 -30.02 -16.51
CA ALA A 191 2.35 -30.59 -16.55
C ALA A 191 1.98 -31.37 -15.27
N ASP A 192 2.97 -31.98 -14.62
CA ASP A 192 2.85 -32.76 -13.38
C ASP A 192 2.97 -31.91 -12.12
N ARG A 193 3.30 -30.62 -12.27
CA ARG A 193 3.41 -29.68 -11.14
C ARG A 193 2.10 -28.95 -10.95
N GLU A 194 1.48 -29.14 -9.79
CA GLU A 194 0.24 -28.46 -9.42
C GLU A 194 0.54 -27.19 -8.61
N PRO A 195 0.08 -26.00 -9.04
CA PRO A 195 0.26 -24.78 -8.27
C PRO A 195 -0.51 -24.81 -6.94
N PRO A 196 -0.04 -24.12 -5.90
CA PRO A 196 -0.77 -24.00 -4.64
C PRO A 196 -2.14 -23.31 -4.82
N ALA A 197 -3.14 -23.71 -4.04
CA ALA A 197 -4.48 -23.13 -4.08
C ALA A 197 -4.49 -21.65 -3.69
N ASP A 198 -5.27 -20.82 -4.39
CA ASP A 198 -5.36 -19.38 -4.15
C ASP A 198 -5.56 -19.05 -2.65
N PRO A 199 -4.84 -18.06 -2.09
CA PRO A 199 -5.02 -17.66 -0.70
C PRO A 199 -6.48 -17.24 -0.43
N SER A 200 -7.05 -17.71 0.67
CA SER A 200 -8.47 -17.52 0.96
C SER A 200 -8.70 -17.09 2.42
N PHE A 201 -9.27 -15.90 2.58
CA PHE A 201 -9.65 -15.29 3.84
C PHE A 201 -11.15 -15.02 3.83
N PRO A 202 -11.98 -15.93 4.37
CA PRO A 202 -13.43 -15.79 4.33
C PRO A 202 -13.91 -14.50 5.01
N PRO A 203 -14.94 -13.83 4.47
CA PRO A 203 -15.43 -12.58 5.03
C PRO A 203 -16.05 -12.83 6.41
N ASP A 204 -15.63 -12.03 7.38
CA ASP A 204 -16.25 -11.95 8.70
C ASP A 204 -17.57 -11.15 8.65
N GLU A 205 -18.21 -10.93 9.81
CA GLU A 205 -19.51 -10.26 9.84
C GLU A 205 -19.45 -8.81 9.33
N LEU A 206 -18.41 -8.07 9.74
CA LEU A 206 -18.22 -6.68 9.28
C LEU A 206 -17.96 -6.63 7.77
N THR A 207 -17.17 -7.56 7.23
CA THR A 207 -16.92 -7.65 5.79
C THR A 207 -18.19 -8.02 5.03
N ARG A 208 -19.02 -8.94 5.53
CA ARG A 208 -20.30 -9.29 4.89
C ARG A 208 -21.26 -8.11 4.86
N GLN A 209 -21.31 -7.29 5.91
CA GLN A 209 -22.07 -6.05 5.90
C GLN A 209 -21.59 -5.12 4.77
N VAL A 210 -20.28 -4.90 4.66
CA VAL A 210 -19.69 -4.09 3.59
C VAL A 210 -19.99 -4.69 2.20
N MET A 211 -19.97 -6.01 2.05
CA MET A 211 -20.34 -6.68 0.80
C MET A 211 -21.78 -6.37 0.38
N MET A 212 -22.73 -6.39 1.32
CA MET A 212 -24.13 -6.02 1.04
C MET A 212 -24.26 -4.55 0.62
N GLU A 213 -23.59 -3.63 1.32
CA GLU A 213 -23.58 -2.21 0.99
C GLU A 213 -22.98 -1.94 -0.40
N VAL A 214 -21.85 -2.58 -0.72
CA VAL A 214 -21.19 -2.47 -2.03
C VAL A 214 -22.01 -3.11 -3.13
N ALA A 215 -22.69 -4.23 -2.88
CA ALA A 215 -23.58 -4.86 -3.86
C ALA A 215 -24.74 -3.93 -4.25
N ALA A 216 -25.25 -3.13 -3.32
CA ALA A 216 -26.31 -2.15 -3.55
C ALA A 216 -25.86 -0.88 -4.30
N LEU A 217 -24.55 -0.67 -4.52
CA LEU A 217 -24.08 0.49 -5.27
C LEU A 217 -24.54 0.43 -6.75
N PRO A 218 -25.02 1.57 -7.30
CA PRO A 218 -25.61 1.63 -8.63
C PRO A 218 -24.58 1.47 -9.77
N ALA A 219 -23.31 1.76 -9.49
CA ALA A 219 -22.21 1.67 -10.44
C ALA A 219 -21.09 0.79 -9.88
N GLY A 220 -20.41 0.06 -10.76
CA GLY A 220 -19.29 -0.82 -10.43
C GLY A 220 -19.13 -1.94 -11.44
N THR A 221 -17.97 -2.59 -11.45
CA THR A 221 -17.67 -3.74 -12.31
C THR A 221 -17.46 -5.00 -11.49
N GLY A 222 -17.82 -6.17 -12.04
CA GLY A 222 -17.75 -7.46 -11.35
C GLY A 222 -18.77 -7.60 -10.22
N ALA A 223 -18.62 -8.67 -9.44
CA ALA A 223 -19.50 -9.04 -8.32
C ALA A 223 -18.75 -9.05 -6.98
N VAL A 224 -19.51 -9.04 -5.88
CA VAL A 224 -18.94 -9.20 -4.52
C VAL A 224 -18.76 -10.66 -4.13
N ASP A 225 -19.39 -11.59 -4.84
CA ASP A 225 -19.37 -13.03 -4.56
C ASP A 225 -17.95 -13.60 -4.51
N GLN A 226 -17.74 -14.60 -3.65
CA GLN A 226 -16.43 -15.24 -3.46
C GLN A 226 -15.34 -14.21 -3.09
N PHE A 227 -15.68 -13.18 -2.32
CA PHE A 227 -14.67 -12.32 -1.72
C PHE A 227 -13.87 -13.13 -0.70
N ALA A 228 -12.54 -13.14 -0.82
CA ALA A 228 -11.66 -13.95 0.02
C ALA A 228 -10.31 -13.27 0.31
N TYR A 229 -10.28 -11.93 0.34
CA TYR A 229 -9.05 -11.18 0.61
C TYR A 229 -8.94 -10.79 2.08
N ALA A 230 -7.71 -10.70 2.59
CA ALA A 230 -7.45 -10.20 3.93
C ALA A 230 -7.85 -8.72 4.05
N VAL A 231 -8.57 -8.38 5.13
CA VAL A 231 -9.00 -7.00 5.45
C VAL A 231 -8.37 -6.48 6.73
N THR A 232 -7.62 -7.32 7.45
CA THR A 232 -6.88 -6.94 8.66
C THR A 232 -5.37 -7.10 8.43
N ARG A 233 -4.55 -6.38 9.20
CA ARG A 233 -3.09 -6.58 9.18
C ARG A 233 -2.70 -8.00 9.57
N ALA A 234 -3.39 -8.60 10.55
CA ALA A 234 -3.11 -9.96 11.00
C ALA A 234 -3.30 -10.99 9.87
N ASP A 235 -4.41 -10.87 9.12
CA ASP A 235 -4.69 -11.74 7.97
C ASP A 235 -3.73 -11.46 6.81
N ALA A 236 -3.37 -10.20 6.56
CA ALA A 236 -2.38 -9.85 5.54
C ALA A 236 -1.00 -10.46 5.86
N LEU A 237 -0.59 -10.46 7.13
CA LEU A 237 0.63 -11.15 7.59
C LEU A 237 0.50 -12.67 7.48
N ALA A 238 -0.69 -13.23 7.70
CA ALA A 238 -0.94 -14.65 7.44
C ALA A 238 -0.81 -14.99 5.95
N ALA A 239 -1.34 -14.14 5.06
CA ALA A 239 -1.17 -14.29 3.61
C ALA A 239 0.31 -14.24 3.21
N PHE A 240 1.09 -13.34 3.82
CA PHE A 240 2.54 -13.28 3.57
C PHE A 240 3.28 -14.53 4.06
N ARG A 241 2.95 -15.05 5.25
CA ARG A 241 3.51 -16.33 5.74
C ARG A 241 3.17 -17.49 4.81
N GLN A 242 1.92 -17.57 4.34
CA GLN A 242 1.49 -18.58 3.39
C GLN A 242 2.28 -18.49 2.07
N PHE A 243 2.50 -17.27 1.56
CA PHE A 243 3.33 -17.06 0.37
C PHE A 243 4.76 -17.60 0.56
N ARG A 244 5.41 -17.28 1.69
CA ARG A 244 6.77 -17.76 1.99
C ARG A 244 6.86 -19.28 2.01
N GLN A 245 5.88 -19.93 2.64
CA GLN A 245 5.85 -21.39 2.82
C GLN A 245 5.50 -22.15 1.54
N GLU A 246 4.57 -21.64 0.75
CA GLU A 246 3.98 -22.40 -0.36
C GLU A 246 4.50 -21.98 -1.72
N ARG A 247 5.01 -20.75 -1.86
CA ARG A 247 5.21 -20.12 -3.17
C ARG A 247 6.55 -19.47 -3.41
N LEU A 248 7.20 -18.93 -2.37
CA LEU A 248 8.43 -18.17 -2.53
C LEU A 248 9.53 -18.98 -3.22
N ALA A 249 9.67 -20.28 -2.92
CA ALA A 249 10.69 -21.12 -3.54
C ALA A 249 10.59 -21.14 -5.08
N ASP A 250 9.37 -21.12 -5.60
CA ASP A 250 9.04 -21.26 -7.02
C ASP A 250 8.58 -19.95 -7.68
N PHE A 251 8.62 -18.84 -6.93
CA PHE A 251 8.23 -17.52 -7.42
C PHE A 251 9.03 -17.14 -8.67
N GLY A 252 10.36 -17.30 -8.63
CA GLY A 252 11.24 -16.97 -9.73
C GLY A 252 11.01 -17.84 -10.95
N PRO A 253 11.22 -19.18 -10.87
CA PRO A 253 11.12 -20.06 -12.03
C PRO A 253 9.86 -19.89 -12.87
N TYR A 254 8.71 -19.62 -12.25
CA TYR A 254 7.41 -19.52 -12.90
C TYR A 254 6.83 -18.10 -12.95
N GLU A 255 7.65 -17.07 -12.77
CA GLU A 255 7.23 -15.66 -12.73
C GLU A 255 6.46 -15.23 -14.00
N ASP A 256 6.89 -15.74 -15.16
CA ASP A 256 6.29 -15.45 -16.48
C ASP A 256 5.30 -16.55 -16.96
N ALA A 257 5.07 -17.60 -16.18
CA ALA A 257 4.19 -18.69 -16.59
C ALA A 257 2.72 -18.26 -16.63
N ILE A 258 1.93 -18.83 -17.54
CA ILE A 258 0.48 -18.64 -17.63
C ILE A 258 -0.19 -20.01 -17.80
N THR A 259 -1.28 -20.27 -17.08
CA THR A 259 -2.01 -21.53 -17.15
C THR A 259 -3.49 -21.34 -16.80
N GLU A 260 -4.36 -22.21 -17.30
CA GLU A 260 -5.78 -22.27 -16.91
C GLU A 260 -6.00 -22.98 -15.56
N ARG A 261 -4.99 -23.67 -15.03
CA ARG A 261 -5.08 -24.47 -13.79
C ARG A 261 -5.06 -23.64 -12.50
N SER A 262 -4.58 -22.39 -12.56
CA SER A 262 -4.44 -21.52 -11.40
C SER A 262 -4.55 -20.07 -11.81
N HIS A 263 -5.24 -19.25 -11.00
CA HIS A 263 -5.34 -17.81 -11.24
C HIS A 263 -4.09 -17.04 -10.77
N THR A 264 -3.35 -17.59 -9.81
CA THR A 264 -2.25 -16.87 -9.14
C THR A 264 -0.90 -17.53 -9.26
N LEU A 265 -0.82 -18.80 -9.66
CA LEU A 265 0.42 -19.56 -9.74
C LEU A 265 1.20 -19.43 -8.40
N TYR A 266 2.45 -18.99 -8.50
CA TYR A 266 3.36 -18.80 -7.39
C TYR A 266 3.49 -17.32 -6.99
N HIS A 267 2.60 -16.45 -7.48
CA HIS A 267 2.58 -15.05 -7.08
C HIS A 267 2.07 -14.87 -5.65
N SER A 268 2.53 -13.81 -4.99
CA SER A 268 2.24 -13.56 -3.58
C SER A 268 0.82 -13.06 -3.30
N VAL A 269 0.18 -12.40 -4.27
CA VAL A 269 -1.13 -11.75 -4.12
C VAL A 269 -1.13 -10.67 -3.01
N LEU A 270 0.04 -10.13 -2.64
CA LEU A 270 0.20 -9.17 -1.52
C LEU A 270 0.08 -7.70 -1.92
N SER A 271 -0.03 -7.39 -3.22
CA SER A 271 -0.10 -6.01 -3.72
C SER A 271 -1.29 -5.24 -3.15
N LEU A 272 -2.40 -5.94 -2.90
CA LEU A 272 -3.59 -5.42 -2.25
C LEU A 272 -3.26 -4.84 -0.87
N TYR A 273 -2.54 -5.60 -0.06
CA TYR A 273 -2.25 -5.26 1.34
C TYR A 273 -1.12 -4.23 1.44
N LEU A 274 -0.10 -4.34 0.59
CA LEU A 274 0.99 -3.36 0.47
C LEU A 274 0.48 -1.97 0.06
N ASN A 275 -0.51 -1.91 -0.83
CA ASN A 275 -1.04 -0.63 -1.33
C ASN A 275 -2.11 -0.02 -0.42
N LEU A 276 -2.61 -0.77 0.57
CA LEU A 276 -3.46 -0.22 1.63
C LEU A 276 -2.69 0.17 2.89
N GLY A 277 -1.41 -0.23 3.00
CA GLY A 277 -0.59 -0.04 4.21
C GLY A 277 -0.72 -1.15 5.25
N LEU A 278 -1.48 -2.22 4.96
CA LEU A 278 -1.59 -3.37 5.87
C LEU A 278 -0.28 -4.16 5.98
N LEU A 279 0.56 -4.10 4.95
CA LEU A 279 1.92 -4.67 4.92
C LEU A 279 2.95 -3.58 4.64
N GLU A 280 4.14 -3.71 5.22
CA GLU A 280 5.24 -2.76 5.01
C GLU A 280 6.32 -3.36 4.08
N PRO A 281 6.80 -2.62 3.07
CA PRO A 281 7.67 -3.19 2.04
C PRO A 281 8.99 -3.73 2.59
N LEU A 282 9.62 -3.02 3.53
CA LEU A 282 10.90 -3.46 4.09
C LEU A 282 10.75 -4.69 4.98
N GLU A 283 9.67 -4.79 5.77
CA GLU A 283 9.32 -5.98 6.56
C GLU A 283 9.22 -7.23 5.68
N LEU A 284 8.59 -7.10 4.50
CA LEU A 284 8.48 -8.21 3.55
C LEU A 284 9.83 -8.59 2.94
N ILE A 285 10.62 -7.58 2.54
CA ILE A 285 11.93 -7.78 1.93
C ILE A 285 12.88 -8.48 2.92
N GLU A 286 12.99 -7.97 4.14
CA GLU A 286 13.86 -8.53 5.17
C GLU A 286 13.48 -9.98 5.48
N ALA A 287 12.18 -10.27 5.56
CA ALA A 287 11.70 -11.61 5.87
C ALA A 287 11.99 -12.66 4.77
N VAL A 288 11.93 -12.29 3.48
CA VAL A 288 12.30 -13.23 2.39
C VAL A 288 13.81 -13.34 2.20
N VAL A 289 14.58 -12.30 2.54
CA VAL A 289 16.04 -12.36 2.57
C VAL A 289 16.49 -13.33 3.67
N ALA A 290 15.85 -13.29 4.84
CA ALA A 290 16.09 -14.25 5.90
C ALA A 290 15.79 -15.71 5.47
N ASP A 291 14.74 -15.94 4.66
CA ASP A 291 14.46 -17.27 4.10
C ASP A 291 15.60 -17.76 3.20
N TYR A 292 16.18 -16.88 2.38
CA TYR A 292 17.36 -17.21 1.59
C TYR A 292 18.58 -17.53 2.46
N GLU A 293 18.86 -16.70 3.47
CA GLU A 293 20.00 -16.88 4.38
C GLU A 293 19.88 -18.18 5.20
N ALA A 294 18.65 -18.62 5.51
CA ALA A 294 18.35 -19.88 6.16
C ALA A 294 18.36 -21.08 5.18
N GLY A 295 18.50 -20.86 3.87
CA GLY A 295 18.46 -21.90 2.84
C GLY A 295 17.05 -22.43 2.52
N GLU A 296 16.00 -21.71 2.93
CA GLU A 296 14.59 -22.09 2.74
C GLU A 296 14.04 -21.67 1.37
N ALA A 297 14.68 -20.71 0.70
CA ALA A 297 14.30 -20.26 -0.64
C ALA A 297 15.53 -19.99 -1.53
N PRO A 298 15.46 -20.28 -2.84
CA PRO A 298 16.58 -20.04 -3.74
C PRO A 298 16.73 -18.55 -4.06
N LEU A 299 17.98 -18.15 -4.31
CA LEU A 299 18.34 -16.75 -4.52
C LEU A 299 17.57 -16.09 -5.67
N ASN A 300 17.35 -16.78 -6.80
CA ASN A 300 16.69 -16.20 -7.96
C ASN A 300 15.22 -15.83 -7.67
N SER A 301 14.52 -16.63 -6.87
CA SER A 301 13.15 -16.35 -6.45
C SER A 301 13.09 -15.20 -5.43
N VAL A 302 14.00 -15.20 -4.45
CA VAL A 302 14.07 -14.15 -3.44
C VAL A 302 14.48 -12.80 -4.05
N GLU A 303 15.51 -12.79 -4.91
CA GLU A 303 15.92 -11.60 -5.66
C GLU A 303 14.81 -11.11 -6.57
N GLY A 304 14.13 -12.00 -7.29
CA GLY A 304 12.98 -11.66 -8.13
C GLY A 304 11.89 -10.95 -7.33
N PHE A 305 11.45 -11.53 -6.21
CA PHE A 305 10.45 -10.92 -5.34
C PHE A 305 10.89 -9.55 -4.80
N VAL A 306 12.13 -9.45 -4.30
CA VAL A 306 12.71 -8.20 -3.81
C VAL A 306 12.77 -7.15 -4.92
N ARG A 307 13.12 -7.52 -6.16
CA ARG A 307 13.18 -6.63 -7.31
C ARG A 307 11.82 -6.07 -7.70
N GLN A 308 10.74 -6.84 -7.56
CA GLN A 308 9.38 -6.32 -7.79
C GLN A 308 8.98 -5.24 -6.78
N ILE A 309 9.38 -5.39 -5.50
CA ILE A 309 9.04 -4.44 -4.43
C ILE A 309 10.04 -3.29 -4.36
N LEU A 310 11.32 -3.56 -4.07
CA LEU A 310 12.36 -2.54 -3.87
C LEU A 310 12.77 -1.86 -5.18
N GLY A 311 12.62 -2.55 -6.31
CA GLY A 311 12.91 -2.03 -7.65
C GLY A 311 11.67 -1.42 -8.29
N TRP A 312 10.80 -2.24 -8.87
CA TRP A 312 9.69 -1.77 -9.71
C TRP A 312 8.67 -0.90 -8.98
N ARG A 313 8.14 -1.32 -7.84
CA ARG A 313 7.14 -0.54 -7.09
C ARG A 313 7.68 0.84 -6.70
N GLU A 314 8.88 0.89 -6.15
CA GLU A 314 9.54 2.15 -5.75
C GLU A 314 9.90 3.03 -6.96
N PHE A 315 10.42 2.43 -8.04
CA PHE A 315 10.74 3.15 -9.27
C PHE A 315 9.51 3.75 -9.94
N MET A 316 8.38 3.03 -9.97
CA MET A 316 7.13 3.50 -10.53
C MET A 316 6.54 4.66 -9.71
N TYR A 317 6.59 4.59 -8.38
CA TYR A 317 6.18 5.71 -7.53
C TYR A 317 7.07 6.95 -7.75
N TRP A 318 8.39 6.78 -7.86
CA TRP A 318 9.30 7.87 -8.18
C TRP A 318 9.02 8.47 -9.57
N GLN A 319 8.82 7.63 -10.60
CA GLN A 319 8.47 8.09 -11.95
C GLN A 319 7.13 8.83 -11.98
N TYR A 320 6.14 8.34 -11.23
CA TYR A 320 4.83 8.99 -11.10
C TYR A 320 5.00 10.44 -10.66
N TRP A 321 5.69 10.69 -9.54
CA TRP A 321 5.89 12.06 -9.04
C TRP A 321 6.78 12.91 -9.94
N ARG A 322 7.77 12.31 -10.60
CA ARG A 322 8.64 13.02 -11.55
C ARG A 322 7.89 13.51 -12.78
N GLN A 323 6.93 12.74 -13.28
CA GLN A 323 6.28 13.01 -14.57
C GLN A 323 4.91 13.68 -14.43
N MET A 324 4.29 13.65 -13.25
CA MET A 324 3.05 14.40 -13.01
C MET A 324 3.31 15.91 -13.02
N PRO A 325 2.36 16.73 -13.52
CA PRO A 325 1.04 16.32 -14.03
C PRO A 325 1.04 15.79 -15.48
N GLY A 326 2.15 15.92 -16.22
CA GLY A 326 2.20 15.61 -17.66
C GLY A 326 2.00 14.14 -18.04
N MET A 327 2.17 13.19 -17.10
CA MET A 327 2.01 11.76 -17.34
C MET A 327 0.62 11.41 -17.92
N THR A 328 -0.45 12.03 -17.42
CA THR A 328 -1.84 11.70 -17.84
C THR A 328 -2.17 12.17 -19.26
N SER A 329 -1.40 13.11 -19.81
CA SER A 329 -1.59 13.62 -21.17
C SER A 329 -0.61 13.02 -22.19
N GLN A 330 0.22 12.04 -21.80
CA GLN A 330 1.15 11.43 -22.73
C GLN A 330 0.42 10.61 -23.79
N ASN A 331 0.59 10.98 -25.05
CA ASN A 331 0.10 10.25 -26.22
C ASN A 331 1.17 10.24 -27.31
N ALA A 332 2.30 9.57 -27.05
CA ALA A 332 3.49 9.61 -27.91
C ALA A 332 3.23 9.10 -29.35
N TRP A 333 2.22 8.24 -29.53
CA TRP A 333 1.87 7.70 -30.84
C TRP A 333 0.85 8.55 -31.59
N ALA A 334 0.10 9.42 -30.90
CA ALA A 334 -0.93 10.29 -31.48
C ALA A 334 -1.85 9.57 -32.50
N ALA A 335 -2.05 8.26 -32.30
CA ALA A 335 -2.68 7.34 -33.24
C ALA A 335 -4.20 7.40 -33.20
#